data_AF-V5WKE6-F1
#
_entry.id   AF-V5WKE6-F1
#
_cell.length_a   1.000
_cell.length_b   1.000
_cell.length_c   1.000
_cell.angle_alpha   90.00
_cell.angle_beta   90.00
_cell.angle_gamma   90.00
#
_symmetry.space_group_name_H-M   'P 1'
#
loop_
_entity.id
_entity.type
_entity.pdbx_description
1 polymer ?
#
loop_
_entity_poly.entity_id
_entity_poly.type
_entity_poly.pdbx_seq_one_letter_code
_entity_poly.pdbx_strand_id
1 'polypeptide(L)'
;MKINYPKDFQNKIEELKHQSSLLMHSMEDGSFYRLSIARRREQINRVKGLYNGLLGHMKMPELKGMLLATALLLSSTGCDLINLNHGQSPDRVSNNNPPDVPTLAHRSQITSSIFSFDASAATDPDGDALEFSWNFTGQNSGATYNSSTAAGSVDLSENDIFDVTLTVKDENGAANIQSAQFRHLAPAFTGSDGAATFGDLAAISTEPTFTFTDIDNDGDLDMFSIESTNYSSISGNDFYFHQNTGTAAAPNFAAPILANSAPYNITTANPMVNTAGLTFADMDGDGDVDMLHSEDATVLLTTNGGTADAPDFFPGRSSLTNFTPSAGTEKSVAAADLDNDGDQDLLLGLDTGYLQLHINQGTPEVHDFGNVTPGNMLDSSMATIDLGTGVVVQLADLDRDGDFDIFAGNNAGTLYFLENTGDPSNPVFAPPVSNGFGLTQAYSGPIIPATADIDGDGDRDLISVTYRNYSPYYDAYIQFFENTEF
;
A
#
# COMPACT_ATOMS: atom_id res chain seq x y z
N MET A 1 43.88 64.37 -42.62
CA MET A 1 42.58 64.78 -43.20
C MET A 1 41.49 64.13 -42.36
N LYS A 2 40.80 64.86 -41.46
CA LYS A 2 39.66 64.28 -40.72
C LYS A 2 38.52 64.10 -41.72
N ILE A 3 38.24 62.86 -42.11
CA ILE A 3 37.09 62.53 -42.95
C ILE A 3 35.85 62.80 -42.09
N ASN A 4 35.13 63.89 -42.38
CA ASN A 4 33.94 64.26 -41.65
C ASN A 4 32.76 63.49 -42.24
N TYR A 5 32.41 62.36 -41.62
CA TYR A 5 31.29 61.54 -42.07
C TYR A 5 29.96 62.27 -41.84
N PRO A 6 28.94 62.05 -42.69
CA PRO A 6 27.60 62.59 -42.48
C PRO A 6 27.06 62.23 -41.10
N LYS A 7 26.31 63.13 -40.46
CA LYS A 7 25.76 62.94 -39.10
C LYS A 7 24.90 61.67 -38.98
N ASP A 8 24.18 61.31 -40.05
CA ASP A 8 23.42 60.06 -40.14
C ASP A 8 24.30 58.79 -40.04
N PHE A 9 25.48 58.82 -40.66
CA PHE A 9 26.44 57.71 -40.59
C PHE A 9 27.04 57.59 -39.18
N GLN A 10 27.35 58.72 -38.54
CA GLN A 10 27.83 58.73 -37.15
C GLN A 10 26.78 58.18 -36.18
N ASN A 11 25.51 58.55 -36.35
CA ASN A 11 24.41 58.03 -35.53
C ASN A 11 24.23 56.51 -35.68
N LYS A 12 24.34 55.97 -36.91
CA LYS A 12 24.25 54.53 -37.17
C LYS A 12 25.40 53.74 -36.55
N ILE A 13 26.60 54.33 -36.50
CA ILE A 13 27.76 53.71 -35.82
C ILE A 13 27.51 53.63 -34.32
N GLU A 14 27.04 54.70 -33.69
CA GLU A 14 26.76 54.70 -32.25
C GLU A 14 25.62 53.74 -31.89
N GLU A 15 24.58 53.66 -32.71
CA GLU A 15 23.50 52.67 -32.52
C GLU A 15 24.02 51.23 -32.67
N LEU A 16 24.87 50.94 -33.67
CA LEU A 16 25.47 49.62 -33.82
C LEU A 16 26.31 49.24 -32.59
N LYS A 17 27.13 50.16 -32.07
CA LYS A 17 27.95 49.91 -30.87
C LYS A 17 27.07 49.62 -29.66
N HIS A 18 26.02 50.41 -29.47
CA HIS A 18 25.11 50.24 -28.33
C HIS A 18 24.39 48.89 -28.39
N GLN A 19 23.79 48.54 -29.54
CA GLN A 19 23.07 47.27 -29.70
C GLN A 19 24.00 46.04 -29.64
N SER A 20 25.21 46.15 -30.18
CA SER A 20 26.21 45.07 -30.11
C SER A 20 26.71 44.84 -28.68
N SER A 21 26.87 45.92 -27.90
CA SER A 21 27.27 45.84 -26.49
C SER A 21 26.19 45.16 -25.63
N LEU A 22 24.91 45.54 -25.83
CA LEU A 22 23.79 44.89 -25.15
C LEU A 22 23.70 43.40 -25.47
N LEU A 23 23.87 43.04 -26.74
CA LEU A 23 23.85 41.64 -27.17
C LEU A 23 25.00 40.85 -26.54
N MET A 24 26.23 41.37 -26.58
CA MET A 24 27.38 40.70 -25.96
C MET A 24 27.23 40.56 -24.45
N HIS A 25 26.80 41.60 -23.76
CA HIS A 25 26.61 41.54 -22.31
C HIS A 25 25.58 40.48 -21.92
N SER A 26 24.47 40.38 -22.68
CA SER A 26 23.45 39.35 -22.46
C SER A 26 23.94 37.92 -22.78
N MET A 27 24.90 37.78 -23.69
CA MET A 27 25.54 36.49 -23.98
C MET A 27 26.53 36.11 -22.88
N GLU A 28 27.27 37.07 -22.34
CA GLU A 28 28.23 36.86 -21.24
C GLU A 28 27.54 36.52 -19.91
N ASP A 29 26.42 37.18 -19.59
CA ASP A 29 25.66 36.93 -18.36
C ASP A 29 24.69 35.73 -18.45
N GLY A 30 24.63 35.09 -19.62
CA GLY A 30 23.79 33.93 -19.90
C GLY A 30 22.30 34.22 -20.10
N SER A 31 21.84 35.45 -19.92
CA SER A 31 20.43 35.83 -20.07
C SER A 31 19.93 35.68 -21.51
N PHE A 32 20.81 35.85 -22.50
CA PHE A 32 20.51 35.63 -23.91
C PHE A 32 20.04 34.19 -24.19
N TYR A 33 20.69 33.21 -23.55
CA TYR A 33 20.37 31.79 -23.71
C TYR A 33 19.13 31.35 -22.91
N ARG A 34 18.48 32.27 -22.19
CA ARG A 34 17.19 32.03 -21.52
C ARG A 34 16.01 32.62 -22.32
N LEU A 35 16.27 33.38 -23.38
CA LEU A 35 15.24 33.92 -24.27
C LEU A 35 14.69 32.83 -25.20
N SER A 36 13.46 32.98 -25.70
CA SER A 36 12.94 32.13 -26.77
C SER A 36 13.74 32.30 -28.07
N ILE A 37 13.79 31.26 -28.91
CA ILE A 37 14.52 31.27 -30.19
C ILE A 37 14.10 32.46 -31.07
N ALA A 38 12.81 32.80 -31.07
CA ALA A 38 12.29 33.97 -31.78
C ALA A 38 12.91 35.29 -31.30
N ARG A 39 13.02 35.48 -29.98
CA ARG A 39 13.65 36.67 -29.38
C ARG A 39 15.16 36.73 -29.61
N ARG A 40 15.85 35.58 -29.54
CA ARG A 40 17.28 35.49 -29.89
C ARG A 40 17.52 35.90 -31.35
N ARG A 41 16.69 35.39 -32.26
CA ARG A 41 16.74 35.70 -33.69
C ARG A 41 16.48 37.18 -33.96
N GLU A 42 15.53 37.78 -33.26
CA GLU A 42 15.21 39.21 -33.37
C GLU A 42 16.40 40.09 -32.96
N GLN A 43 17.02 39.81 -31.81
CA GLN A 43 18.18 40.57 -31.33
C GLN A 43 19.39 40.47 -32.28
N ILE A 44 19.67 39.27 -32.79
CA ILE A 44 20.74 39.05 -33.79
C ILE A 44 20.43 39.79 -35.10
N ASN A 45 19.19 39.71 -35.57
CA ASN A 45 18.78 40.35 -36.82
C ASN A 45 18.81 41.88 -36.73
N ARG A 46 18.55 42.46 -35.56
CA ARG A 46 18.68 43.90 -35.31
C ARG A 46 20.11 44.39 -35.49
N VAL A 47 21.09 43.69 -34.91
CA VAL A 47 22.52 44.01 -35.08
C VAL A 47 22.96 43.80 -36.53
N LYS A 48 22.55 42.69 -37.17
CA LYS A 48 22.82 42.42 -38.60
C LYS A 48 22.23 43.49 -39.52
N GLY A 49 21.03 43.98 -39.24
CA GLY A 49 20.37 45.03 -40.02
C GLY A 49 21.15 46.36 -39.98
N LEU A 50 21.59 46.78 -38.79
CA LEU A 50 22.41 47.97 -38.60
C LEU A 50 23.76 47.85 -39.31
N TYR A 51 24.39 46.66 -39.23
CA TYR A 51 25.63 46.34 -39.89
C TYR A 51 25.53 46.42 -41.43
N ASN A 52 24.50 45.79 -42.01
CA ASN A 52 24.22 45.85 -43.45
C ASN A 52 23.90 47.28 -43.91
N GLY A 53 23.20 48.06 -43.09
CA GLY A 53 22.94 49.48 -43.36
C GLY A 53 24.22 50.31 -43.45
N LEU A 54 25.22 50.03 -42.62
CA LEU A 54 26.52 50.72 -42.64
C LEU A 54 27.39 50.30 -43.83
N LEU A 55 27.37 49.03 -44.22
CA LEU A 55 28.06 48.50 -45.41
C LEU A 55 27.64 49.21 -46.70
N GLY A 56 26.36 49.61 -46.81
CA GLY A 56 25.84 50.35 -47.96
C GLY A 56 26.44 51.75 -48.13
N HIS A 57 26.96 52.36 -47.05
CA HIS A 57 27.52 53.72 -47.07
C HIS A 57 29.05 53.79 -47.25
N MET A 58 29.75 52.65 -47.21
CA MET A 58 31.21 52.60 -47.31
C MET A 58 31.70 52.42 -48.76
N LYS A 59 32.53 53.35 -49.24
CA LYS A 59 33.13 53.32 -50.60
C LYS A 59 34.52 52.69 -50.67
N MET A 60 35.16 52.39 -49.54
CA MET A 60 36.51 51.82 -49.49
C MET A 60 36.47 50.29 -49.28
N PRO A 61 36.97 49.47 -50.24
CA PRO A 61 36.92 48.00 -50.18
C PRO A 61 37.68 47.40 -48.98
N GLU A 62 38.78 48.02 -48.57
CA GLU A 62 39.66 47.53 -47.50
C GLU A 62 39.00 47.64 -46.12
N LEU A 63 38.26 48.74 -45.88
CA LEU A 63 37.47 48.91 -44.65
C LEU A 63 36.25 47.97 -44.60
N LYS A 64 35.65 47.66 -45.77
CA LYS A 64 34.61 46.62 -45.88
C LYS A 64 35.16 45.26 -45.49
N GLY A 65 36.37 44.92 -45.92
CA GLY A 65 37.05 43.68 -45.58
C GLY A 65 37.38 43.57 -44.08
N MET A 66 37.88 44.64 -43.46
CA MET A 66 38.18 44.66 -42.03
C MET A 66 36.92 44.54 -41.16
N LEU A 67 35.84 45.25 -41.49
CA LEU A 67 34.59 45.18 -40.71
C LEU A 67 33.92 43.81 -40.82
N LEU A 68 34.03 43.16 -41.99
CA LEU A 68 33.54 41.80 -42.25
C LEU A 68 34.32 40.76 -41.44
N ALA A 69 35.64 40.93 -41.29
CA ALA A 69 36.47 40.08 -40.44
C ALA A 69 36.11 40.22 -38.95
N THR A 70 35.81 41.43 -38.46
CA THR A 70 35.36 41.65 -37.07
C THR A 70 33.97 41.07 -36.81
N ALA A 71 33.05 41.14 -37.79
CA ALA A 71 31.74 40.49 -37.70
C ALA A 71 31.84 38.96 -37.70
N LEU A 72 32.81 38.39 -38.44
CA LEU A 72 33.10 36.94 -38.42
C LEU A 72 33.67 36.49 -37.07
N LEU A 73 34.52 37.30 -36.43
CA LEU A 73 35.09 37.02 -35.10
C LEU A 73 34.05 37.11 -33.96
N LEU A 74 33.03 37.96 -34.11
CA LEU A 74 31.91 38.06 -33.17
C LEU A 74 30.84 36.97 -33.40
N SER A 75 30.77 36.40 -34.60
CA SER A 75 29.97 35.20 -34.86
C SER A 75 30.70 33.90 -34.57
N SER A 76 32.03 33.89 -34.42
CA SER A 76 32.81 32.66 -34.20
C SER A 76 32.77 32.12 -32.76
N THR A 77 32.21 32.86 -31.81
CA THR A 77 31.75 32.28 -30.53
C THR A 77 30.34 31.69 -30.61
N GLY A 78 29.69 31.75 -31.78
CA GLY A 78 28.40 31.11 -32.10
C GLY A 78 28.39 30.40 -33.46
N CYS A 79 29.55 30.05 -34.01
CA CYS A 79 29.67 29.38 -35.30
C CYS A 79 29.46 27.87 -35.15
N ASP A 80 28.19 27.47 -35.15
CA ASP A 80 27.81 26.15 -35.67
C ASP A 80 26.47 26.15 -36.44
N LEU A 81 25.92 27.31 -36.83
CA LEU A 81 24.54 27.36 -37.31
C LEU A 81 24.29 27.81 -38.76
N ILE A 82 25.28 28.19 -39.57
CA ILE A 82 24.97 28.68 -40.93
C ILE A 82 26.07 28.30 -41.95
N ASN A 83 26.03 27.07 -42.47
CA ASN A 83 26.16 26.77 -43.92
C ASN A 83 26.25 25.26 -44.22
N LEU A 84 25.09 24.62 -44.38
CA LEU A 84 24.81 23.50 -45.29
C LEU A 84 23.40 23.82 -45.84
N ASN A 85 23.06 23.94 -47.13
CA ASN A 85 23.71 23.60 -48.40
C ASN A 85 23.03 24.39 -49.54
N HIS A 86 23.81 24.76 -50.56
CA HIS A 86 23.35 24.57 -51.94
C HIS A 86 24.46 23.85 -52.70
N GLY A 87 24.24 22.56 -52.94
CA GLY A 87 25.19 21.64 -53.57
C GLY A 87 25.52 20.46 -52.66
N GLN A 88 24.65 19.45 -52.68
CA GLN A 88 24.81 18.09 -52.17
C GLN A 88 26.05 17.84 -51.28
N SER A 89 25.85 17.90 -49.97
CA SER A 89 26.71 17.29 -48.93
C SER A 89 25.86 16.30 -48.14
N PRO A 90 26.43 15.18 -47.65
CA PRO A 90 25.68 13.98 -47.25
C PRO A 90 24.71 14.31 -46.12
N ASP A 91 23.54 13.67 -46.14
CA ASP A 91 22.50 13.77 -45.12
C ASP A 91 23.12 13.79 -43.71
N ARG A 92 23.26 14.97 -43.10
CA ARG A 92 23.18 15.06 -41.64
C ARG A 92 21.71 14.96 -41.34
N VAL A 93 21.24 13.72 -41.24
CA VAL A 93 20.09 13.39 -40.40
C VAL A 93 20.38 14.11 -39.07
N SER A 94 19.62 15.16 -38.75
CA SER A 94 19.47 15.55 -37.35
C SER A 94 18.88 14.31 -36.71
N ASN A 95 19.73 13.56 -36.03
CA ASN A 95 19.33 12.30 -35.46
C ASN A 95 18.30 12.66 -34.41
N ASN A 96 17.02 12.34 -34.66
CA ASN A 96 15.94 12.61 -33.72
C ASN A 96 16.16 11.67 -32.53
N ASN A 97 16.83 12.17 -31.49
CA ASN A 97 17.19 11.36 -30.35
C ASN A 97 15.94 11.25 -29.47
N PRO A 98 15.62 10.04 -28.99
CA PRO A 98 14.45 9.88 -28.13
C PRO A 98 14.60 10.70 -26.84
N PRO A 99 13.48 11.16 -26.25
CA PRO A 99 13.48 11.84 -24.96
C PRO A 99 14.20 11.04 -23.86
N ASP A 100 14.90 11.73 -22.97
CA ASP A 100 15.41 11.17 -21.73
C ASP A 100 14.32 11.23 -20.65
N VAL A 101 13.95 10.06 -20.12
CA VAL A 101 12.78 9.89 -19.25
C VAL A 101 13.23 9.27 -17.93
N PRO A 102 12.81 9.81 -16.77
CA PRO A 102 13.09 9.20 -15.48
C PRO A 102 12.62 7.74 -15.43
N THR A 103 13.45 6.85 -14.88
CA THR A 103 13.06 5.47 -14.65
C THR A 103 11.90 5.42 -13.65
N LEU A 104 10.84 4.71 -14.00
CA LEU A 104 9.75 4.46 -13.06
C LEU A 104 10.26 3.56 -11.93
N ALA A 105 10.14 4.03 -10.70
CA ALA A 105 10.44 3.20 -9.54
C ALA A 105 9.41 2.06 -9.47
N HIS A 106 9.88 0.81 -9.50
CA HIS A 106 9.04 -0.32 -9.13
C HIS A 106 8.65 -0.20 -7.66
N ARG A 107 7.36 -0.31 -7.35
CA ARG A 107 6.91 -0.58 -5.98
C ARG A 107 6.22 -1.93 -6.00
N SER A 108 6.60 -2.79 -5.06
CA SER A 108 5.98 -4.10 -4.90
C SER A 108 4.50 -3.97 -4.54
N GLN A 109 4.14 -2.98 -3.71
CA GLN A 109 2.79 -2.74 -3.21
C GLN A 109 2.52 -1.24 -3.01
N ILE A 110 1.27 -0.83 -3.21
CA ILE A 110 0.70 0.45 -2.79
C ILE A 110 -0.57 0.16 -1.98
N THR A 111 -0.78 0.92 -0.90
CA THR A 111 -1.86 0.75 0.09
C THR A 111 -2.84 1.92 0.06
N SER A 112 -2.84 2.65 -1.05
CA SER A 112 -3.75 3.75 -1.29
C SER A 112 -4.13 3.65 -2.75
N SER A 113 -5.43 3.70 -2.99
CA SER A 113 -6.06 3.83 -4.30
C SER A 113 -5.50 5.02 -5.08
N ILE A 114 -5.08 6.11 -4.42
CA ILE A 114 -4.52 7.28 -5.12
C ILE A 114 -3.04 7.08 -5.48
N PHE A 115 -2.80 6.63 -6.71
CA PHE A 115 -1.46 6.55 -7.28
C PHE A 115 -1.00 7.89 -7.87
N SER A 116 0.09 8.45 -7.35
CA SER A 116 0.71 9.67 -7.88
C SER A 116 1.88 9.36 -8.82
N PHE A 117 1.91 10.04 -9.98
CA PHE A 117 2.94 9.89 -11.01
C PHE A 117 3.54 11.24 -11.41
N ASP A 118 4.85 11.26 -11.70
CA ASP A 118 5.57 12.46 -12.11
C ASP A 118 6.75 12.12 -13.04
N ALA A 119 6.65 12.55 -14.29
CA ALA A 119 7.70 12.52 -15.31
C ALA A 119 8.08 13.93 -15.79
N SER A 120 7.78 14.97 -15.01
CA SER A 120 8.08 16.37 -15.35
C SER A 120 9.58 16.68 -15.49
N ALA A 121 10.43 15.79 -14.98
CA ALA A 121 11.89 15.84 -15.17
C ALA A 121 12.37 15.30 -16.52
N ALA A 122 11.48 14.78 -17.39
CA ALA A 122 11.84 14.33 -18.73
C ALA A 122 12.37 15.49 -19.58
N THR A 123 13.37 15.20 -20.42
CA THR A 123 14.01 16.20 -21.28
C THR A 123 14.24 15.66 -22.68
N ASP A 124 14.27 16.54 -23.67
CA ASP A 124 14.60 16.18 -25.04
C ASP A 124 16.04 16.65 -25.38
N PRO A 125 16.94 15.76 -25.84
CA PRO A 125 18.30 16.14 -26.20
C PRO A 125 18.38 17.15 -27.35
N ASP A 126 17.39 17.15 -28.24
CA ASP A 126 17.29 18.02 -29.41
C ASP A 126 16.50 19.32 -29.09
N GLY A 127 15.85 19.37 -27.92
CA GLY A 127 15.12 20.51 -27.38
C GLY A 127 13.68 20.62 -27.90
N ASP A 128 13.14 19.53 -28.43
CA ASP A 128 11.78 19.45 -28.94
C ASP A 128 10.74 19.43 -27.81
N ALA A 129 9.49 19.76 -28.14
CA ALA A 129 8.39 19.68 -27.17
C ALA A 129 8.02 18.21 -26.91
N LEU A 130 7.65 17.92 -25.67
CA LEU A 130 7.32 16.57 -25.22
C LEU A 130 5.81 16.37 -25.05
N GLU A 131 5.33 15.25 -25.54
CA GLU A 131 3.99 14.70 -25.31
C GLU A 131 4.11 13.50 -24.37
N PHE A 132 3.20 13.42 -23.39
CA PHE A 132 3.17 12.37 -22.37
C PHE A 132 1.93 11.50 -22.57
N SER A 133 2.09 10.20 -22.38
CA SER A 133 0.99 9.23 -22.38
C SER A 133 1.26 8.18 -21.31
N TRP A 134 0.46 8.21 -20.25
CA TRP A 134 0.40 7.20 -19.22
C TRP A 134 -0.76 6.25 -19.49
N ASN A 135 -0.52 4.96 -19.35
CA ASN A 135 -1.53 3.91 -19.39
C ASN A 135 -1.33 3.01 -18.16
N PHE A 136 -2.42 2.76 -17.44
CA PHE A 136 -2.49 1.86 -16.30
C PHE A 136 -3.50 0.78 -16.68
N THR A 137 -3.09 -0.49 -16.67
CA THR A 137 -3.96 -1.61 -17.01
C THR A 137 -3.94 -2.62 -15.87
N GLY A 138 -5.10 -2.89 -15.28
CA GLY A 138 -5.28 -3.95 -14.29
C GLY A 138 -5.25 -5.33 -14.96
N GLN A 139 -4.43 -6.24 -14.44
CA GLN A 139 -4.24 -7.57 -15.02
C GLN A 139 -5.47 -8.48 -14.82
N ASN A 140 -6.13 -8.36 -13.68
CA ASN A 140 -7.25 -9.21 -13.28
C ASN A 140 -8.60 -8.54 -13.57
N SER A 141 -8.74 -7.27 -13.19
CA SER A 141 -9.96 -6.48 -13.38
C SER A 141 -10.20 -6.06 -14.84
N GLY A 142 -9.13 -5.94 -15.62
CA GLY A 142 -9.15 -5.29 -16.94
C GLY A 142 -9.39 -3.78 -16.88
N ALA A 143 -9.35 -3.16 -15.68
CA ALA A 143 -9.48 -1.73 -15.51
C ALA A 143 -8.41 -1.00 -16.31
N THR A 144 -8.76 0.12 -16.95
CA THR A 144 -7.82 0.91 -17.74
C THR A 144 -7.94 2.38 -17.43
N TYR A 145 -6.82 2.98 -17.00
CA TYR A 145 -6.71 4.41 -16.76
C TYR A 145 -5.66 5.03 -17.67
N ASN A 146 -5.89 6.27 -18.10
CA ASN A 146 -4.97 6.98 -18.98
C ASN A 146 -4.81 8.44 -18.57
N SER A 147 -3.61 8.98 -18.73
CA SER A 147 -3.34 10.41 -18.55
C SER A 147 -2.35 10.92 -19.59
N SER A 148 -2.53 12.17 -20.04
CA SER A 148 -1.61 12.84 -20.96
C SER A 148 -0.80 13.97 -20.31
N THR A 149 -0.81 14.06 -18.98
CA THR A 149 -0.05 15.07 -18.24
C THR A 149 1.34 14.57 -17.86
N ALA A 150 2.30 15.48 -17.71
CA ALA A 150 3.63 15.13 -17.24
C ALA A 150 3.62 14.61 -15.79
N ALA A 151 2.70 15.09 -14.96
CA ALA A 151 2.49 14.64 -13.58
C ALA A 151 1.00 14.70 -13.21
N GLY A 152 0.60 13.91 -12.22
CA GLY A 152 -0.78 13.85 -11.74
C GLY A 152 -1.01 12.71 -10.75
N SER A 153 -2.27 12.41 -10.51
CA SER A 153 -2.71 11.26 -9.74
C SER A 153 -3.85 10.55 -10.46
N VAL A 154 -3.96 9.25 -10.23
CA VAL A 154 -5.04 8.39 -10.70
C VAL A 154 -5.53 7.56 -9.52
N ASP A 155 -6.84 7.36 -9.47
CA ASP A 155 -7.49 6.47 -8.53
C ASP A 155 -7.49 5.06 -9.13
N LEU A 156 -6.75 4.15 -8.51
CA LEU A 156 -6.57 2.75 -8.85
C LEU A 156 -7.19 1.93 -7.72
N SER A 157 -8.48 2.12 -7.47
CA SER A 157 -9.16 1.51 -6.33
C SER A 157 -9.22 0.00 -6.42
N GLU A 158 -9.24 -0.58 -7.62
CA GLU A 158 -9.32 -2.04 -7.77
C GLU A 158 -8.15 -2.76 -7.10
N ASN A 159 -8.45 -3.84 -6.36
CA ASN A 159 -7.43 -4.79 -5.93
C ASN A 159 -6.88 -5.51 -7.17
N ASP A 160 -5.72 -5.07 -7.65
CA ASP A 160 -5.15 -5.57 -8.89
C ASP A 160 -3.64 -5.31 -8.97
N ILE A 161 -3.01 -6.05 -9.87
CA ILE A 161 -1.70 -5.74 -10.39
C ILE A 161 -1.88 -4.81 -11.59
N PHE A 162 -1.45 -3.57 -11.45
CA PHE A 162 -1.46 -2.59 -12.51
C PHE A 162 -0.13 -2.59 -13.27
N ASP A 163 -0.21 -2.91 -14.56
CA ASP A 163 0.83 -2.61 -15.53
C ASP A 163 0.77 -1.12 -15.89
N VAL A 164 1.82 -0.39 -15.55
CA VAL A 164 1.91 1.05 -15.79
C VAL A 164 2.96 1.31 -16.86
N THR A 165 2.52 1.93 -17.94
CA THR A 165 3.37 2.30 -19.07
C THR A 165 3.33 3.80 -19.29
N LEU A 166 4.50 4.43 -19.20
CA LEU A 166 4.74 5.81 -19.60
C LEU A 166 5.39 5.81 -20.99
N THR A 167 4.76 6.50 -21.94
CA THR A 167 5.37 6.86 -23.22
C THR A 167 5.59 8.37 -23.25
N VAL A 168 6.83 8.81 -23.47
CA VAL A 168 7.17 10.21 -23.73
C VAL A 168 7.67 10.31 -25.16
N LYS A 169 7.08 11.22 -25.93
CA LYS A 169 7.33 11.36 -27.37
C LYS A 169 7.65 12.80 -27.73
N ASP A 170 8.55 13.00 -28.68
CA ASP A 170 8.84 14.31 -29.28
C ASP A 170 7.91 14.63 -30.48
N GLU A 171 7.94 15.88 -30.95
CA GLU A 171 7.15 16.35 -32.11
C GLU A 171 7.51 15.61 -33.42
N ASN A 172 8.70 15.02 -33.49
CA ASN A 172 9.28 14.42 -34.69
C ASN A 172 9.09 12.90 -34.76
N GLY A 173 8.54 12.28 -33.71
CA GLY A 173 8.15 10.89 -33.67
C GLY A 173 9.00 9.97 -32.80
N ALA A 174 10.15 10.38 -32.28
CA ALA A 174 10.92 9.51 -31.39
C ALA A 174 10.32 9.50 -29.99
N ALA A 175 10.42 8.35 -29.35
CA ALA A 175 9.78 8.10 -28.07
C ALA A 175 10.68 7.26 -27.17
N ASN A 176 10.50 7.43 -25.88
CA ASN A 176 11.04 6.59 -24.85
C ASN A 176 9.88 6.07 -24.00
N ILE A 177 9.91 4.76 -23.73
CA ILE A 177 8.87 4.05 -23.02
C ILE A 177 9.48 3.50 -21.74
N GLN A 178 8.81 3.76 -20.62
CA GLN A 178 9.10 3.15 -19.33
C GLN A 178 7.89 2.34 -18.89
N SER A 179 8.14 1.19 -18.30
CA SER A 179 7.10 0.34 -17.72
C SER A 179 7.47 -0.07 -16.31
N ALA A 180 6.46 -0.18 -15.45
CA ALA A 180 6.58 -0.72 -14.10
C ALA A 180 5.28 -1.46 -13.76
N GLN A 181 5.37 -2.35 -12.78
CA GLN A 181 4.22 -3.03 -12.19
C GLN A 181 4.05 -2.56 -10.76
N PHE A 182 2.79 -2.34 -10.38
CA PHE A 182 2.38 -1.97 -9.04
C PHE A 182 1.22 -2.86 -8.64
N ARG A 183 1.27 -3.43 -7.43
CA ARG A 183 0.10 -4.09 -6.88
C ARG A 183 -0.60 -3.14 -5.94
N HIS A 184 -1.87 -2.85 -6.21
CA HIS A 184 -2.71 -2.23 -5.21
C HIS A 184 -3.21 -3.35 -4.30
N LEU A 185 -2.98 -3.22 -3.00
CA LEU A 185 -3.70 -4.00 -2.00
C LEU A 185 -4.73 -3.05 -1.43
N ALA A 186 -5.97 -3.14 -1.92
CA ALA A 186 -7.08 -2.76 -1.07
C ALA A 186 -7.06 -3.76 0.09
N PRO A 187 -7.20 -3.31 1.34
CA PRO A 187 -7.70 -2.02 1.80
C PRO A 187 -6.62 -1.01 2.24
N ALA A 188 -7.04 0.26 2.28
CA ALA A 188 -6.29 1.35 2.90
C ALA A 188 -6.84 1.69 4.29
N PHE A 189 -6.04 1.39 5.30
CA PHE A 189 -6.39 1.70 6.69
C PHE A 189 -5.95 3.11 7.09
N THR A 190 -6.87 3.89 7.66
CA THR A 190 -6.55 5.15 8.32
C THR A 190 -6.57 4.99 9.84
N GLY A 191 -5.46 5.37 10.47
CA GLY A 191 -5.35 5.39 11.93
C GLY A 191 -5.77 6.76 12.47
N SER A 192 -6.66 6.78 13.45
CA SER A 192 -6.79 7.96 14.30
C SER A 192 -5.51 8.13 15.13
N ASP A 193 -4.73 9.18 14.86
CA ASP A 193 -3.60 9.65 15.70
C ASP A 193 -4.01 10.07 17.12
N GLY A 194 -5.23 9.74 17.53
CA GLY A 194 -5.74 9.89 18.87
C GLY A 194 -6.95 8.99 19.01
N ALA A 195 -6.75 7.84 19.66
CA ALA A 195 -7.75 7.04 20.34
C ALA A 195 -9.20 7.51 20.08
N ALA A 196 -9.77 7.13 18.94
CA ALA A 196 -11.22 7.01 18.89
C ALA A 196 -11.56 5.92 19.91
N THR A 197 -12.00 6.33 21.09
CA THR A 197 -12.37 5.41 22.18
C THR A 197 -13.52 4.56 21.69
N PHE A 198 -13.23 3.30 21.41
CA PHE A 198 -14.18 2.21 21.24
C PHE A 198 -14.90 1.93 22.57
N GLY A 199 -15.66 2.92 23.04
CA GLY A 199 -15.86 3.12 24.47
C GLY A 199 -14.53 3.33 25.20
N ASP A 200 -14.55 3.93 26.39
CA ASP A 200 -13.43 3.73 27.33
C ASP A 200 -13.56 2.28 27.83
N LEU A 201 -13.11 1.29 27.04
CA LEU A 201 -12.84 -0.05 27.55
C LEU A 201 -11.63 0.09 28.48
N ALA A 202 -11.92 0.47 29.72
CA ALA A 202 -10.93 0.71 30.76
C ALA A 202 -10.00 -0.51 30.85
N ALA A 203 -8.71 -0.29 30.53
CA ALA A 203 -7.58 -1.22 30.68
C ALA A 203 -7.98 -2.66 31.03
N ILE A 204 -8.21 -3.48 30.00
CA ILE A 204 -8.39 -4.92 30.19
C ILE A 204 -7.05 -5.47 30.72
N SER A 205 -7.09 -6.14 31.86
CA SER A 205 -5.92 -6.53 32.63
C SER A 205 -5.33 -7.85 32.13
N THR A 206 -4.00 -7.92 32.09
CA THR A 206 -3.14 -9.11 31.87
C THR A 206 -3.49 -10.04 30.70
N GLU A 207 -2.74 -9.89 29.59
CA GLU A 207 -2.77 -10.76 28.39
C GLU A 207 -4.18 -11.07 27.83
N PRO A 208 -5.03 -10.06 27.56
CA PRO A 208 -6.36 -10.33 27.03
C PRO A 208 -6.28 -10.89 25.61
N THR A 209 -6.85 -12.08 25.43
CA THR A 209 -7.32 -12.53 24.12
C THR A 209 -8.75 -12.04 23.96
N PHE A 210 -9.10 -11.47 22.82
CA PHE A 210 -10.47 -11.06 22.52
C PHE A 210 -10.83 -11.49 21.10
N THR A 211 -12.12 -11.57 20.85
CA THR A 211 -12.69 -11.83 19.53
C THR A 211 -14.03 -11.11 19.42
N PHE A 212 -14.44 -10.86 18.17
CA PHE A 212 -15.72 -10.25 17.86
C PHE A 212 -16.61 -11.26 17.14
N THR A 213 -17.87 -11.32 17.54
CA THR A 213 -18.87 -12.19 16.91
C THR A 213 -20.26 -11.62 17.15
N ASP A 214 -21.15 -11.74 16.17
CA ASP A 214 -22.56 -11.42 16.35
C ASP A 214 -23.20 -12.63 17.04
N ILE A 215 -23.19 -12.65 18.37
CA ILE A 215 -23.62 -13.83 19.14
C ILE A 215 -25.14 -13.92 19.24
N ASP A 216 -25.82 -12.77 19.20
CA ASP A 216 -27.27 -12.67 19.36
C ASP A 216 -28.03 -12.45 18.04
N ASN A 217 -27.31 -12.48 16.91
CA ASN A 217 -27.82 -12.31 15.55
C ASN A 217 -28.61 -11.01 15.36
N ASP A 218 -28.22 -9.95 16.07
CA ASP A 218 -28.87 -8.64 15.96
C ASP A 218 -28.27 -7.76 14.85
N GLY A 219 -27.19 -8.25 14.21
CA GLY A 219 -26.52 -7.63 13.08
C GLY A 219 -25.42 -6.66 13.48
N ASP A 220 -25.06 -6.59 14.77
CA ASP A 220 -23.84 -5.94 15.21
C ASP A 220 -22.90 -6.92 15.96
N LEU A 221 -21.63 -6.56 16.05
CA LEU A 221 -20.61 -7.45 16.60
C LEU A 221 -20.42 -7.20 18.09
N ASP A 222 -20.55 -8.27 18.88
CA ASP A 222 -20.22 -8.29 20.29
C ASP A 222 -18.76 -8.67 20.54
N MET A 223 -18.23 -8.32 21.72
CA MET A 223 -16.86 -8.66 22.10
C MET A 223 -16.82 -9.71 23.22
N PHE A 224 -16.04 -10.76 22.99
CA PHE A 224 -15.62 -11.68 24.05
C PHE A 224 -14.16 -11.43 24.40
N SER A 225 -13.82 -11.47 25.69
CA SER A 225 -12.44 -11.34 26.16
C SER A 225 -12.12 -12.35 27.26
N ILE A 226 -10.90 -12.87 27.27
CA ILE A 226 -10.39 -13.77 28.30
C ILE A 226 -9.41 -13.03 29.20
N GLU A 227 -9.60 -13.11 30.51
CA GLU A 227 -8.62 -12.66 31.50
C GLU A 227 -8.00 -13.89 32.20
N SER A 228 -6.68 -14.03 32.08
CA SER A 228 -5.96 -15.09 32.78
C SER A 228 -5.62 -14.64 34.20
N THR A 229 -6.25 -15.26 35.21
CA THR A 229 -5.97 -14.93 36.61
C THR A 229 -4.71 -15.66 37.12
N ASN A 230 -3.53 -15.22 36.72
CA ASN A 230 -2.25 -15.80 37.18
C ASN A 230 -1.92 -15.57 38.69
N TYR A 231 -2.89 -15.16 39.51
CA TYR A 231 -2.69 -14.85 40.91
C TYR A 231 -3.19 -15.96 41.83
N SER A 232 -2.25 -16.82 42.24
CA SER A 232 -2.30 -17.71 43.41
C SER A 232 -3.22 -18.94 43.34
N SER A 233 -2.63 -20.09 42.98
CA SER A 233 -3.08 -21.47 43.34
C SER A 233 -4.51 -21.90 42.96
N ILE A 234 -5.27 -21.05 42.28
CA ILE A 234 -6.52 -21.33 41.58
C ILE A 234 -6.29 -20.71 40.20
N SER A 235 -5.72 -21.47 39.27
CA SER A 235 -5.74 -21.07 37.87
C SER A 235 -7.17 -21.24 37.38
N GLY A 236 -7.65 -20.25 36.64
CA GLY A 236 -8.95 -20.23 35.99
C GLY A 236 -8.99 -19.03 35.03
N ASN A 237 -9.58 -19.23 33.86
CA ASN A 237 -9.81 -18.17 32.88
C ASN A 237 -11.21 -17.58 33.12
N ASP A 238 -11.26 -16.28 33.36
CA ASP A 238 -12.53 -15.54 33.41
C ASP A 238 -12.82 -15.05 31.99
N PHE A 239 -13.96 -15.49 31.46
CA PHE A 239 -14.47 -15.07 30.17
C PHE A 239 -15.44 -13.91 30.42
N TYR A 240 -15.27 -12.84 29.68
CA TYR A 240 -16.15 -11.69 29.73
C TYR A 240 -16.82 -11.48 28.38
N PHE A 241 -18.12 -11.23 28.44
CA PHE A 241 -18.92 -10.78 27.31
C PHE A 241 -19.20 -9.28 27.47
N HIS A 242 -18.99 -8.54 26.40
CA HIS A 242 -19.32 -7.13 26.29
C HIS A 242 -20.31 -6.97 25.15
N GLN A 243 -21.58 -6.77 25.50
CA GLN A 243 -22.63 -6.56 24.51
C GLN A 243 -22.44 -5.23 23.82
N ASN A 244 -22.46 -5.19 22.51
CA ASN A 244 -22.62 -3.97 21.76
C ASN A 244 -24.08 -3.50 21.89
N THR A 245 -24.26 -2.35 22.53
CA THR A 245 -25.59 -1.73 22.72
C THR A 245 -25.80 -0.56 21.76
N GLY A 246 -24.87 -0.39 20.83
CA GLY A 246 -24.84 0.67 19.85
C GLY A 246 -25.54 0.25 18.56
N THR A 247 -24.85 0.47 17.46
CA THR A 247 -25.13 -0.15 16.16
C THR A 247 -23.82 -0.71 15.64
N ALA A 248 -23.81 -1.42 14.51
CA ALA A 248 -22.58 -1.63 13.73
C ALA A 248 -21.87 -0.26 13.54
N ALA A 249 -22.48 0.68 12.81
CA ALA A 249 -21.92 2.01 12.54
C ALA A 249 -21.48 2.93 13.70
N ALA A 250 -21.76 2.53 14.93
CA ALA A 250 -21.39 3.29 16.13
C ALA A 250 -21.38 2.33 17.31
N PRO A 251 -20.36 1.46 17.43
CA PRO A 251 -20.31 0.43 18.44
C PRO A 251 -20.25 1.06 19.84
N ASN A 252 -20.99 0.49 20.78
CA ASN A 252 -21.03 0.94 22.16
C ASN A 252 -21.14 -0.25 23.12
N PHE A 253 -19.99 -0.77 23.53
CA PHE A 253 -19.93 -1.90 24.44
C PHE A 253 -20.38 -1.56 25.86
N ALA A 254 -21.31 -2.36 26.37
CA ALA A 254 -21.75 -2.33 27.76
C ALA A 254 -20.63 -2.78 28.71
N ALA A 255 -20.82 -2.55 30.01
CA ALA A 255 -19.90 -3.07 31.01
C ALA A 255 -19.86 -4.61 30.95
N PRO A 256 -18.67 -5.23 31.07
CA PRO A 256 -18.52 -6.67 30.91
C PRO A 256 -19.36 -7.46 31.91
N ILE A 257 -19.92 -8.56 31.42
CA ILE A 257 -20.52 -9.59 32.27
C ILE A 257 -19.67 -10.85 32.25
N LEU A 258 -19.58 -11.53 33.39
CA LEU A 258 -18.83 -12.79 33.52
C LEU A 258 -19.59 -13.90 32.79
N ALA A 259 -19.05 -14.31 31.65
CA ALA A 259 -19.62 -15.33 30.76
C ALA A 259 -19.45 -16.76 31.31
N ASN A 260 -18.72 -16.95 32.42
CA ASN A 260 -18.60 -18.24 33.10
C ASN A 260 -19.89 -18.75 33.75
N SER A 261 -20.94 -17.93 33.75
CA SER A 261 -22.25 -18.25 34.31
C SER A 261 -23.36 -17.96 33.30
N ALA A 262 -24.59 -18.32 33.65
CA ALA A 262 -25.75 -18.08 32.79
C ALA A 262 -25.83 -16.60 32.35
N PRO A 263 -26.16 -16.32 31.08
CA PRO A 263 -26.68 -17.28 30.10
C PRO A 263 -25.61 -18.15 29.40
N TYR A 264 -24.40 -17.64 29.15
CA TYR A 264 -23.40 -18.26 28.28
C TYR A 264 -22.75 -19.55 28.82
N ASN A 265 -22.62 -19.68 30.15
CA ASN A 265 -22.06 -20.87 30.82
C ASN A 265 -20.67 -21.32 30.30
N ILE A 266 -19.84 -20.39 29.81
CA ILE A 266 -18.51 -20.69 29.26
C ILE A 266 -17.59 -21.19 30.36
N THR A 267 -17.10 -22.42 30.22
CA THR A 267 -16.17 -22.99 31.20
C THR A 267 -14.87 -23.37 30.48
N THR A 268 -13.78 -23.61 31.21
CA THR A 268 -12.62 -24.34 30.67
C THR A 268 -12.73 -25.83 31.00
N ALA A 269 -12.15 -26.69 30.17
CA ALA A 269 -12.13 -28.12 30.45
C ALA A 269 -11.11 -28.41 31.56
N ASN A 270 -10.00 -27.69 31.54
CA ASN A 270 -9.03 -27.63 32.63
C ASN A 270 -8.91 -26.20 33.18
N PRO A 271 -9.43 -25.90 34.39
CA PRO A 271 -9.24 -24.59 34.99
C PRO A 271 -7.77 -24.27 35.20
N MET A 272 -6.90 -25.28 35.28
CA MET A 272 -5.48 -25.05 35.51
C MET A 272 -4.65 -24.63 34.30
N VAL A 273 -5.25 -24.45 33.13
CA VAL A 273 -4.56 -24.24 31.86
C VAL A 273 -4.95 -22.89 31.26
N ASN A 274 -3.96 -22.19 30.73
CA ASN A 274 -4.20 -20.93 30.03
C ASN A 274 -4.83 -21.21 28.67
N THR A 275 -5.96 -20.57 28.41
CA THR A 275 -6.54 -20.52 27.08
C THR A 275 -5.83 -19.43 26.29
N ALA A 276 -5.30 -19.75 25.12
CA ALA A 276 -4.51 -18.80 24.32
C ALA A 276 -5.26 -18.28 23.09
N GLY A 277 -6.17 -19.09 22.52
CA GLY A 277 -7.02 -18.73 21.39
C GLY A 277 -8.49 -18.92 21.72
N LEU A 278 -9.32 -17.98 21.25
CA LEU A 278 -10.78 -18.01 21.30
C LEU A 278 -11.31 -17.50 19.96
N THR A 279 -12.17 -18.28 19.32
CA THR A 279 -12.90 -17.87 18.12
C THR A 279 -14.29 -18.48 18.12
N PHE A 280 -15.15 -17.93 17.28
CA PHE A 280 -16.52 -18.42 17.09
C PHE A 280 -16.75 -18.69 15.61
N ALA A 281 -17.40 -19.82 15.30
CA ALA A 281 -17.79 -20.21 13.96
C ALA A 281 -18.94 -21.22 14.05
N ASP A 282 -19.83 -21.23 13.07
CA ASP A 282 -20.88 -22.26 12.93
C ASP A 282 -20.22 -23.59 12.49
N MET A 283 -19.82 -24.42 13.47
CA MET A 283 -19.03 -25.61 13.19
C MET A 283 -19.91 -26.79 12.81
N ASP A 284 -21.15 -26.86 13.29
CA ASP A 284 -22.07 -27.95 12.98
C ASP A 284 -23.11 -27.63 11.88
N GLY A 285 -23.10 -26.42 11.35
CA GLY A 285 -23.87 -25.99 10.18
C GLY A 285 -25.33 -25.69 10.49
N ASP A 286 -25.67 -25.46 11.76
CA ASP A 286 -27.05 -25.22 12.20
C ASP A 286 -27.46 -23.73 12.17
N GLY A 287 -26.51 -22.85 11.90
CA GLY A 287 -26.70 -21.41 11.72
C GLY A 287 -26.54 -20.59 12.99
N ASP A 288 -26.20 -21.20 14.13
CA ASP A 288 -25.65 -20.48 15.27
C ASP A 288 -24.13 -20.67 15.39
N VAL A 289 -23.46 -19.76 16.10
CA VAL A 289 -22.01 -19.81 16.23
C VAL A 289 -21.59 -20.66 17.42
N ASP A 290 -20.70 -21.60 17.16
CA ASP A 290 -20.06 -22.42 18.18
C ASP A 290 -18.77 -21.79 18.68
N MET A 291 -18.34 -22.20 19.87
CA MET A 291 -17.11 -21.70 20.48
C MET A 291 -15.95 -22.66 20.29
N LEU A 292 -14.85 -22.15 19.70
CA LEU A 292 -13.57 -22.84 19.64
C LEU A 292 -12.55 -22.15 20.54
N HIS A 293 -11.79 -22.94 21.29
CA HIS A 293 -10.71 -22.41 22.11
C HIS A 293 -9.55 -23.40 22.20
N SER A 294 -8.34 -22.88 22.39
CA SER A 294 -7.16 -23.70 22.62
C SER A 294 -6.89 -23.92 24.11
N GLU A 295 -6.71 -25.18 24.53
CA GLU A 295 -6.25 -25.56 25.87
C GLU A 295 -5.13 -26.59 25.74
N ASP A 296 -3.95 -26.35 26.34
CA ASP A 296 -2.88 -27.36 26.51
C ASP A 296 -2.50 -28.10 25.22
N ALA A 297 -2.43 -27.35 24.13
CA ALA A 297 -2.15 -27.87 22.80
C ALA A 297 -3.23 -28.78 22.19
N THR A 298 -4.49 -28.44 22.47
CA THR A 298 -5.70 -29.06 21.92
C THR A 298 -6.67 -27.94 21.53
N VAL A 299 -7.36 -28.08 20.40
CA VAL A 299 -8.52 -27.23 20.07
C VAL A 299 -9.79 -27.94 20.52
N LEU A 300 -10.52 -27.27 21.39
CA LEU A 300 -11.79 -27.73 21.94
C LEU A 300 -12.94 -26.98 21.26
N LEU A 301 -13.91 -27.75 20.78
CA LEU A 301 -15.21 -27.25 20.31
C LEU A 301 -16.22 -27.37 21.44
N THR A 302 -16.98 -26.31 21.67
CA THR A 302 -18.19 -26.31 22.49
C THR A 302 -19.33 -25.82 21.64
N THR A 303 -20.25 -26.73 21.32
CA THR A 303 -21.42 -26.40 20.50
C THR A 303 -22.37 -25.49 21.26
N ASN A 304 -22.99 -24.53 20.58
CA ASN A 304 -24.04 -23.71 21.17
C ASN A 304 -25.33 -24.54 21.23
N GLY A 305 -25.74 -24.95 22.44
CA GLY A 305 -27.00 -25.68 22.62
C GLY A 305 -28.23 -24.75 22.78
N GLY A 306 -28.02 -23.44 22.65
CA GLY A 306 -28.96 -22.40 23.00
C GLY A 306 -29.80 -21.91 21.82
N THR A 307 -30.04 -20.60 21.82
CA THR A 307 -30.60 -19.86 20.68
C THR A 307 -29.76 -18.61 20.49
N ALA A 308 -29.86 -17.91 19.36
CA ALA A 308 -29.21 -16.61 19.18
C ALA A 308 -29.44 -15.66 20.37
N ASP A 309 -30.69 -15.44 20.79
CA ASP A 309 -31.01 -14.56 21.94
C ASP A 309 -30.57 -15.10 23.32
N ALA A 310 -30.12 -16.36 23.40
CA ALA A 310 -29.74 -17.02 24.65
C ALA A 310 -28.77 -18.19 24.38
N PRO A 311 -27.51 -17.90 24.04
CA PRO A 311 -26.50 -18.92 23.78
C PRO A 311 -26.25 -19.77 25.03
N ASP A 312 -26.03 -21.06 24.86
CA ASP A 312 -25.75 -21.98 25.97
C ASP A 312 -24.59 -22.92 25.62
N PHE A 313 -23.38 -22.55 26.05
CA PHE A 313 -22.17 -23.34 25.91
C PHE A 313 -21.97 -24.33 27.08
N PHE A 314 -23.06 -24.94 27.55
CA PHE A 314 -23.02 -25.99 28.58
C PHE A 314 -22.17 -27.18 28.07
N PRO A 315 -21.37 -27.90 28.89
CA PRO A 315 -20.15 -28.58 28.46
C PRO A 315 -20.30 -29.87 27.62
N GLY A 316 -21.17 -29.89 26.62
CA GLY A 316 -21.04 -30.74 25.44
C GLY A 316 -19.79 -30.32 24.67
N ARG A 317 -18.61 -30.77 25.12
CA ARG A 317 -17.34 -30.49 24.46
C ARG A 317 -16.93 -31.68 23.61
N SER A 318 -16.45 -31.40 22.42
CA SER A 318 -15.71 -32.33 21.59
C SER A 318 -14.29 -31.80 21.41
N SER A 319 -13.32 -32.71 21.48
CA SER A 319 -11.96 -32.40 21.04
C SER A 319 -11.95 -32.52 19.53
N LEU A 320 -11.70 -31.44 18.82
CA LEU A 320 -11.55 -31.49 17.36
C LEU A 320 -10.18 -32.04 16.97
N THR A 321 -9.19 -31.86 17.85
CA THR A 321 -7.82 -32.32 17.59
C THR A 321 -7.59 -33.69 18.23
N ASN A 322 -7.47 -34.73 17.41
CA ASN A 322 -6.80 -35.98 17.80
C ASN A 322 -5.30 -35.97 17.48
N PHE A 323 -4.78 -34.84 16.97
CA PHE A 323 -3.39 -34.66 16.61
C PHE A 323 -2.67 -33.86 17.69
N THR A 324 -1.49 -34.34 18.10
CA THR A 324 -0.55 -33.53 18.87
C THR A 324 0.17 -32.60 17.88
N PRO A 325 0.16 -31.28 18.08
CA PRO A 325 0.95 -30.36 17.28
C PRO A 325 2.41 -30.76 17.34
N SER A 326 3.04 -30.72 16.16
CA SER A 326 4.46 -30.95 16.04
C SER A 326 5.21 -29.78 16.68
N ALA A 327 5.62 -29.93 17.94
CA ALA A 327 6.65 -29.14 18.61
C ALA A 327 6.38 -27.65 18.87
N GLY A 328 5.14 -27.26 19.17
CA GLY A 328 4.78 -25.94 19.69
C GLY A 328 3.45 -25.98 20.45
N THR A 329 3.24 -25.10 21.42
CA THR A 329 1.93 -24.86 22.04
C THR A 329 1.09 -23.98 21.11
N GLU A 330 -0.15 -24.36 20.83
CA GLU A 330 -1.11 -23.56 20.06
C GLU A 330 -1.35 -22.28 20.82
N LYS A 331 -1.15 -21.17 20.12
CA LYS A 331 -1.46 -19.87 20.67
C LYS A 331 -2.79 -19.35 20.15
N SER A 332 -3.21 -19.73 18.95
CA SER A 332 -4.43 -19.20 18.34
C SER A 332 -5.03 -20.19 17.35
N VAL A 333 -6.35 -20.12 17.20
CA VAL A 333 -7.14 -20.84 16.21
C VAL A 333 -8.06 -19.83 15.52
N ALA A 334 -8.13 -19.92 14.19
CA ALA A 334 -9.16 -19.30 13.37
C ALA A 334 -9.92 -20.41 12.63
N ALA A 335 -11.21 -20.19 12.36
CA ALA A 335 -12.06 -21.13 11.65
C ALA A 335 -12.80 -20.39 10.52
N ALA A 336 -12.80 -20.99 9.33
CA ALA A 336 -13.51 -20.53 8.14
C ALA A 336 -13.58 -21.69 7.12
N ASP A 337 -14.52 -21.64 6.18
CA ASP A 337 -14.54 -22.53 5.01
C ASP A 337 -13.44 -22.09 4.02
N LEU A 338 -12.26 -22.72 4.06
CA LEU A 338 -11.06 -22.28 3.34
C LEU A 338 -10.87 -22.99 1.99
N ASP A 339 -11.59 -24.07 1.73
CA ASP A 339 -11.67 -24.71 0.42
C ASP A 339 -13.07 -24.68 -0.23
N ASN A 340 -13.98 -23.89 0.37
CA ASN A 340 -15.31 -23.55 -0.14
C ASN A 340 -16.15 -24.81 -0.43
N ASP A 341 -16.05 -25.80 0.45
CA ASP A 341 -16.78 -27.07 0.37
C ASP A 341 -18.04 -27.10 1.27
N GLY A 342 -18.25 -26.04 2.04
CA GLY A 342 -19.42 -25.82 2.88
C GLY A 342 -19.24 -26.28 4.32
N ASP A 343 -18.04 -26.65 4.75
CA ASP A 343 -17.72 -26.93 6.14
C ASP A 343 -16.52 -26.10 6.65
N GLN A 344 -16.35 -26.04 7.98
CA GLN A 344 -15.35 -25.16 8.59
C GLN A 344 -13.98 -25.84 8.72
N ASP A 345 -12.96 -25.18 8.19
CA ASP A 345 -11.54 -25.53 8.34
C ASP A 345 -10.89 -24.81 9.52
N LEU A 346 -9.70 -25.26 9.93
CA LEU A 346 -8.95 -24.65 11.02
C LEU A 346 -7.57 -24.17 10.58
N LEU A 347 -7.29 -22.89 10.87
CA LEU A 347 -5.95 -22.31 10.81
C LEU A 347 -5.40 -22.13 12.23
N LEU A 348 -4.26 -22.76 12.51
CA LEU A 348 -3.59 -22.67 13.81
C LEU A 348 -2.35 -21.78 13.76
N GLY A 349 -2.28 -20.83 14.67
CA GLY A 349 -1.07 -20.05 14.99
C GLY A 349 -0.31 -20.70 16.15
N LEU A 350 0.96 -21.05 15.92
CA LEU A 350 1.79 -21.74 16.91
C LEU A 350 2.72 -20.79 17.66
N ASP A 351 3.03 -21.10 18.92
CA ASP A 351 4.02 -20.35 19.71
C ASP A 351 5.43 -20.34 19.08
N THR A 352 5.73 -21.34 18.25
CA THR A 352 6.99 -21.42 17.51
C THR A 352 7.11 -20.44 16.36
N GLY A 353 6.00 -19.85 15.91
CA GLY A 353 5.97 -18.93 14.78
C GLY A 353 5.47 -19.50 13.46
N TYR A 354 5.07 -20.76 13.46
CA TYR A 354 4.57 -21.44 12.27
C TYR A 354 3.04 -21.42 12.23
N LEU A 355 2.50 -21.57 11.02
CA LEU A 355 1.08 -21.79 10.77
C LEU A 355 0.82 -23.24 10.37
N GLN A 356 -0.33 -23.77 10.77
CA GLN A 356 -0.82 -25.09 10.35
C GLN A 356 -2.27 -25.01 9.90
N LEU A 357 -2.51 -25.44 8.67
CA LEU A 357 -3.84 -25.54 8.08
C LEU A 357 -4.35 -26.98 8.22
N HIS A 358 -5.56 -27.12 8.77
CA HIS A 358 -6.28 -28.38 8.90
C HIS A 358 -7.58 -28.24 8.12
N ILE A 359 -7.63 -28.88 6.95
CA ILE A 359 -8.85 -28.96 6.17
C ILE A 359 -9.74 -30.04 6.77
N ASN A 360 -11.00 -29.72 7.00
CA ASN A 360 -12.01 -30.68 7.37
C ASN A 360 -12.41 -31.48 6.12
N GLN A 361 -12.15 -32.79 6.14
CA GLN A 361 -12.47 -33.69 5.02
C GLN A 361 -13.83 -34.37 5.22
N GLY A 362 -14.61 -33.89 6.19
CA GLY A 362 -15.81 -34.49 6.72
C GLY A 362 -17.08 -33.81 6.22
N THR A 363 -17.95 -33.47 7.16
CA THR A 363 -19.09 -32.56 6.97
C THR A 363 -19.18 -31.64 8.19
N PRO A 364 -20.04 -30.60 8.19
CA PRO A 364 -20.24 -29.77 9.39
C PRO A 364 -20.62 -30.61 10.61
N GLU A 365 -21.48 -31.62 10.45
CA GLU A 365 -21.94 -32.44 11.58
C GLU A 365 -20.94 -33.53 11.99
N VAL A 366 -19.96 -33.84 11.15
CA VAL A 366 -18.96 -34.90 11.37
C VAL A 366 -17.60 -34.42 10.89
N HIS A 367 -16.90 -33.67 11.74
CA HIS A 367 -15.55 -33.16 11.45
C HIS A 367 -14.52 -34.28 11.24
N ASP A 368 -13.72 -34.20 10.18
CA ASP A 368 -12.55 -35.05 9.91
C ASP A 368 -11.32 -34.23 9.52
N PHE A 369 -10.62 -33.71 10.52
CA PHE A 369 -9.32 -33.03 10.35
C PHE A 369 -8.14 -34.00 10.14
N GLY A 370 -8.41 -35.30 9.92
CA GLY A 370 -7.42 -36.34 9.77
C GLY A 370 -6.67 -36.70 11.07
N ASN A 371 -5.93 -37.80 11.01
CA ASN A 371 -5.08 -38.28 12.12
C ASN A 371 -3.58 -37.99 11.92
N VAL A 372 -3.24 -37.18 10.91
CA VAL A 372 -1.86 -36.82 10.58
C VAL A 372 -1.69 -35.36 10.93
N THR A 373 -0.74 -35.04 11.81
CA THR A 373 -0.35 -33.65 12.06
C THR A 373 0.08 -33.03 10.72
N PRO A 374 -0.60 -31.98 10.23
CA PRO A 374 -0.21 -31.32 8.99
C PRO A 374 1.18 -30.70 9.14
N GLY A 375 1.85 -30.55 8.00
CA GLY A 375 3.10 -29.81 7.94
C GLY A 375 2.85 -28.31 8.22
N ASN A 376 3.92 -27.59 8.52
CA ASN A 376 3.86 -26.13 8.55
C ASN A 376 3.48 -25.61 7.15
N MET A 377 2.65 -24.58 7.10
CA MET A 377 2.25 -23.96 5.84
C MET A 377 3.46 -23.41 5.08
N LEU A 378 3.36 -23.49 3.75
CA LEU A 378 4.31 -22.91 2.83
C LEU A 378 3.67 -21.72 2.12
N ASP A 379 4.47 -20.71 1.81
CA ASP A 379 4.06 -19.64 0.91
C ASP A 379 4.13 -20.09 -0.57
N SER A 380 3.70 -19.22 -1.48
CA SER A 380 3.71 -19.45 -2.93
C SER A 380 5.12 -19.63 -3.53
N SER A 381 6.18 -19.34 -2.76
CA SER A 381 7.57 -19.63 -3.12
C SER A 381 8.06 -20.99 -2.61
N MET A 382 7.17 -21.79 -2.00
CA MET A 382 7.45 -23.06 -1.34
C MET A 382 8.36 -22.93 -0.11
N ALA A 383 8.42 -21.74 0.49
CA ALA A 383 9.15 -21.52 1.74
C ALA A 383 8.21 -21.69 2.94
N THR A 384 8.71 -22.26 4.03
CA THR A 384 7.93 -22.34 5.27
C THR A 384 7.64 -20.94 5.81
N ILE A 385 6.37 -20.67 6.10
CA ILE A 385 5.94 -19.41 6.70
C ILE A 385 6.36 -19.39 8.17
N ASP A 386 7.31 -18.52 8.50
CA ASP A 386 7.79 -18.27 9.87
C ASP A 386 7.57 -16.79 10.22
N LEU A 387 6.68 -16.56 11.18
CA LEU A 387 6.22 -15.22 11.59
C LEU A 387 6.87 -14.77 12.91
N GLY A 388 7.79 -15.56 13.46
CA GLY A 388 8.35 -15.34 14.79
C GLY A 388 7.40 -15.76 15.92
N THR A 389 7.86 -15.69 17.17
CA THR A 389 7.21 -16.42 18.27
C THR A 389 5.83 -15.87 18.67
N GLY A 390 4.96 -16.80 19.07
CA GLY A 390 3.64 -16.49 19.63
C GLY A 390 2.69 -15.88 18.62
N VAL A 391 2.33 -16.65 17.60
CA VAL A 391 1.47 -16.18 16.51
C VAL A 391 -0.01 -16.24 16.88
N VAL A 392 -0.70 -15.13 16.67
CA VAL A 392 -2.16 -15.04 16.71
C VAL A 392 -2.65 -14.81 15.30
N VAL A 393 -3.60 -15.62 14.82
CA VAL A 393 -4.14 -15.55 13.46
C VAL A 393 -5.58 -15.09 13.46
N GLN A 394 -5.95 -14.42 12.37
CA GLN A 394 -7.31 -14.06 12.01
C GLN A 394 -7.48 -14.29 10.51
N LEU A 395 -8.64 -14.79 10.11
CA LEU A 395 -9.03 -14.94 8.71
C LEU A 395 -10.04 -13.85 8.34
N ALA A 396 -9.87 -13.26 7.16
CA ALA A 396 -10.80 -12.29 6.60
C ALA A 396 -10.64 -12.21 5.09
N ASP A 397 -11.76 -12.19 4.36
CA ASP A 397 -11.80 -11.71 2.98
C ASP A 397 -11.75 -10.19 3.05
N LEU A 398 -10.57 -9.64 2.77
CA LEU A 398 -10.27 -8.24 3.01
C LEU A 398 -10.41 -7.39 1.74
N ASP A 399 -10.07 -7.98 0.60
CA ASP A 399 -10.17 -7.35 -0.71
C ASP A 399 -11.49 -7.66 -1.44
N ARG A 400 -12.39 -8.42 -0.78
CA ARG A 400 -13.71 -8.83 -1.25
C ARG A 400 -13.67 -9.66 -2.53
N ASP A 401 -12.59 -10.39 -2.76
CA ASP A 401 -12.49 -11.29 -3.92
C ASP A 401 -13.15 -12.66 -3.68
N GLY A 402 -13.63 -12.89 -2.46
CA GLY A 402 -14.38 -14.07 -2.04
C GLY A 402 -13.50 -15.17 -1.47
N ASP A 403 -12.20 -14.96 -1.32
CA ASP A 403 -11.29 -15.86 -0.62
C ASP A 403 -10.77 -15.25 0.70
N PHE A 404 -10.33 -16.11 1.63
CA PHE A 404 -9.87 -15.65 2.94
C PHE A 404 -8.37 -15.39 2.96
N ASP A 405 -7.99 -14.19 3.38
CA ASP A 405 -6.61 -13.82 3.71
C ASP A 405 -6.27 -14.12 5.17
N ILE A 406 -4.96 -14.08 5.48
CA ILE A 406 -4.45 -14.25 6.84
C ILE A 406 -3.86 -12.95 7.36
N PHE A 407 -4.39 -12.50 8.49
CA PHE A 407 -3.73 -11.57 9.39
C PHE A 407 -3.06 -12.33 10.52
N ALA A 408 -1.82 -11.94 10.84
CA ALA A 408 -1.10 -12.57 11.93
C ALA A 408 -0.34 -11.56 12.78
N GLY A 409 -0.56 -11.59 14.09
CA GLY A 409 0.24 -10.86 15.07
C GLY A 409 1.23 -11.77 15.77
N ASN A 410 2.37 -11.24 16.24
CA ASN A 410 3.33 -12.00 17.05
C ASN A 410 3.67 -11.30 18.37
N ASN A 411 4.41 -11.99 19.25
CA ASN A 411 4.84 -11.45 20.55
C ASN A 411 5.78 -10.24 20.45
N ALA A 412 6.46 -10.06 19.31
CA ALA A 412 7.38 -8.96 19.08
C ALA A 412 6.66 -7.66 18.68
N GLY A 413 5.35 -7.71 18.43
CA GLY A 413 4.58 -6.57 17.94
C GLY A 413 4.69 -6.36 16.43
N THR A 414 4.88 -7.44 15.70
CA THR A 414 4.77 -7.41 14.24
C THR A 414 3.39 -7.89 13.81
N LEU A 415 2.72 -7.08 12.99
CA LEU A 415 1.55 -7.50 12.21
C LEU A 415 2.05 -7.98 10.86
N TYR A 416 1.59 -9.14 10.43
CA TYR A 416 1.79 -9.70 9.11
C TYR A 416 0.47 -9.80 8.38
N PHE A 417 0.54 -9.61 7.08
CA PHE A 417 -0.52 -9.91 6.12
C PHE A 417 0.00 -10.96 5.15
N LEU A 418 -0.79 -12.00 4.92
CA LEU A 418 -0.56 -13.00 3.90
C LEU A 418 -1.83 -13.09 3.06
N GLU A 419 -1.71 -12.60 1.84
CA GLU A 419 -2.81 -12.64 0.90
C GLU A 419 -2.95 -14.02 0.29
N ASN A 420 -4.18 -14.49 0.17
CA ASN A 420 -4.47 -15.62 -0.66
C ASN A 420 -4.48 -15.17 -2.12
N THR A 421 -3.57 -15.75 -2.90
CA THR A 421 -3.39 -15.46 -4.33
C THR A 421 -3.90 -16.60 -5.20
N GLY A 422 -4.57 -17.56 -4.57
CA GLY A 422 -5.15 -18.73 -5.19
C GLY A 422 -6.57 -18.44 -5.65
N ASP A 423 -7.47 -19.34 -5.28
CA ASP A 423 -8.92 -19.15 -5.40
C ASP A 423 -9.60 -19.64 -4.10
N PRO A 424 -10.88 -19.32 -3.87
CA PRO A 424 -11.58 -19.70 -2.64
C PRO A 424 -11.60 -21.21 -2.37
N SER A 425 -11.39 -22.05 -3.39
CA SER A 425 -11.35 -23.51 -3.25
C SER A 425 -9.95 -24.11 -3.21
N ASN A 426 -8.91 -23.31 -3.48
CA ASN A 426 -7.52 -23.75 -3.52
C ASN A 426 -6.63 -22.61 -3.01
N PRO A 427 -6.56 -22.39 -1.69
CA PRO A 427 -5.84 -21.27 -1.13
C PRO A 427 -4.32 -21.39 -1.39
N VAL A 428 -3.71 -20.30 -1.86
CA VAL A 428 -2.27 -20.18 -2.11
C VAL A 428 -1.77 -18.86 -1.56
N PHE A 429 -1.14 -18.88 -0.39
CA PHE A 429 -0.72 -17.67 0.30
C PHE A 429 0.59 -17.08 -0.25
N ALA A 430 0.61 -15.77 -0.45
CA ALA A 430 1.82 -15.03 -0.79
C ALA A 430 2.83 -15.01 0.37
N PRO A 431 4.12 -14.67 0.12
CA PRO A 431 5.08 -14.46 1.20
C PRO A 431 4.59 -13.38 2.18
N PRO A 432 4.78 -13.58 3.50
CA PRO A 432 4.25 -12.67 4.51
C PRO A 432 4.83 -11.28 4.40
N VAL A 433 3.96 -10.27 4.43
CA VAL A 433 4.33 -8.86 4.42
C VAL A 433 4.22 -8.29 5.82
N SER A 434 5.36 -7.88 6.39
CA SER A 434 5.38 -7.22 7.70
C SER A 434 4.87 -5.79 7.60
N ASN A 435 3.86 -5.44 8.41
CA ASN A 435 3.19 -4.14 8.42
C ASN A 435 2.85 -3.64 7.02
N GLY A 436 2.24 -4.51 6.20
CA GLY A 436 1.93 -4.24 4.79
C GLY A 436 1.13 -2.97 4.56
N PHE A 437 0.29 -2.59 5.53
CA PHE A 437 -0.58 -1.42 5.47
C PHE A 437 0.04 -0.14 6.08
N GLY A 438 1.30 -0.18 6.52
CA GLY A 438 1.98 0.99 7.07
C GLY A 438 1.40 1.53 8.38
N LEU A 439 0.76 0.66 9.17
CA LEU A 439 0.06 1.05 10.39
C LEU A 439 1.05 1.59 11.44
N THR A 440 0.62 2.63 12.13
CA THR A 440 1.37 3.19 13.26
C THR A 440 0.80 2.64 14.57
N GLN A 441 1.58 1.80 15.24
CA GLN A 441 1.21 1.28 16.55
C GLN A 441 1.47 2.31 17.65
N ALA A 442 0.54 2.41 18.60
CA ALA A 442 0.66 3.31 19.74
C ALA A 442 1.72 2.84 20.74
N TYR A 443 1.88 1.52 20.91
CA TYR A 443 2.78 0.91 21.88
C TYR A 443 3.43 -0.38 21.36
N SER A 444 4.51 -0.81 22.02
CA SER A 444 5.22 -2.06 21.72
C SER A 444 4.70 -3.22 22.56
N GLY A 445 4.41 -4.36 21.96
CA GLY A 445 4.02 -5.59 22.66
C GLY A 445 3.39 -6.58 21.69
N PRO A 446 2.88 -7.73 22.16
CA PRO A 446 2.15 -8.66 21.31
C PRO A 446 1.02 -7.96 20.55
N ILE A 447 0.87 -8.30 19.27
CA ILE A 447 -0.29 -7.89 18.47
C ILE A 447 -1.29 -9.03 18.43
N ILE A 448 -2.55 -8.67 18.61
CA ILE A 448 -3.72 -9.53 18.44
C ILE A 448 -4.56 -8.82 17.38
N PRO A 449 -4.52 -9.27 16.12
CA PRO A 449 -5.37 -8.73 15.08
C PRO A 449 -6.79 -9.27 15.25
N ALA A 450 -7.78 -8.43 15.02
CA ALA A 450 -9.15 -8.83 14.78
C ALA A 450 -9.69 -7.96 13.64
N THR A 451 -10.59 -8.51 12.83
CA THR A 451 -11.13 -7.82 11.67
C THR A 451 -12.64 -7.96 11.63
N ALA A 452 -13.32 -6.86 11.35
CA ALA A 452 -14.75 -6.76 11.49
C ALA A 452 -15.24 -5.56 10.67
N ASP A 453 -16.39 -5.68 10.02
CA ASP A 453 -17.10 -4.50 9.52
C ASP A 453 -17.72 -3.81 10.73
N ILE A 454 -16.92 -2.95 11.36
CA ILE A 454 -17.35 -2.28 12.56
C ILE A 454 -18.33 -1.22 12.15
N ASP A 455 -17.97 -0.31 11.25
CA ASP A 455 -18.80 0.87 11.01
C ASP A 455 -19.99 0.63 10.05
N GLY A 456 -20.20 -0.61 9.62
CA GLY A 456 -21.34 -1.02 8.81
C GLY A 456 -21.33 -0.42 7.41
N ASP A 457 -20.19 0.08 6.93
CA ASP A 457 -20.02 0.54 5.56
C ASP A 457 -19.81 -0.62 4.57
N GLY A 458 -19.66 -1.83 5.10
CA GLY A 458 -19.53 -3.09 4.38
C GLY A 458 -18.09 -3.56 4.27
N ASP A 459 -17.11 -2.74 4.64
CA ASP A 459 -15.68 -3.06 4.57
C ASP A 459 -15.16 -3.58 5.92
N ARG A 460 -14.15 -4.45 5.90
CA ARG A 460 -13.62 -5.01 7.16
C ARG A 460 -12.53 -4.09 7.70
N ASP A 461 -12.81 -3.50 8.85
CA ASP A 461 -11.85 -2.76 9.64
C ASP A 461 -10.84 -3.67 10.35
N LEU A 462 -9.73 -3.07 10.80
CA LEU A 462 -8.72 -3.75 11.59
C LEU A 462 -8.66 -3.20 13.02
N ILE A 463 -8.72 -4.13 13.96
CA ILE A 463 -8.58 -3.87 15.39
C ILE A 463 -7.30 -4.56 15.84
N SER A 464 -6.46 -3.84 16.57
CA SER A 464 -5.20 -4.37 17.11
C SER A 464 -5.08 -4.03 18.57
N VAL A 465 -4.76 -5.01 19.41
CA VAL A 465 -4.31 -4.72 20.78
C VAL A 465 -2.81 -4.54 20.84
N THR A 466 -2.39 -3.51 21.58
CA THR A 466 -1.00 -3.24 21.93
C THR A 466 -0.88 -3.10 23.46
N TYR A 467 0.33 -3.25 24.00
CA TYR A 467 0.56 -3.24 25.45
C TYR A 467 1.39 -2.05 25.88
N ARG A 468 0.98 -1.36 26.95
CA ARG A 468 1.76 -0.27 27.54
C ARG A 468 2.54 -0.78 28.76
N ASN A 469 3.87 -0.73 28.65
CA ASN A 469 4.87 -1.13 29.66
C ASN A 469 4.94 -2.64 29.96
N TYR A 470 6.14 -3.21 29.81
CA TYR A 470 6.44 -4.63 30.06
C TYR A 470 6.72 -4.93 31.55
N SER A 471 5.96 -4.37 32.50
CA SER A 471 6.21 -4.56 33.95
C SER A 471 5.09 -4.05 34.87
N PRO A 472 4.92 -4.66 36.06
CA PRO A 472 4.13 -5.87 36.35
C PRO A 472 2.60 -5.70 36.18
N TYR A 473 2.13 -4.56 35.65
CA TYR A 473 0.74 -4.31 35.33
C TYR A 473 0.65 -4.05 33.82
N TYR A 474 0.02 -4.98 33.09
CA TYR A 474 -0.20 -4.85 31.66
C TYR A 474 -1.47 -4.05 31.45
N ASP A 475 -1.34 -2.85 30.90
CA ASP A 475 -2.48 -2.13 30.34
C ASP A 475 -2.54 -2.50 28.85
N ALA A 476 -3.56 -3.27 28.46
CA ALA A 476 -3.88 -3.49 27.05
C ALA A 476 -4.58 -2.25 26.47
N TYR A 477 -4.20 -1.87 25.25
CA TYR A 477 -4.79 -0.77 24.48
C TYR A 477 -5.29 -1.31 23.16
N ILE A 478 -6.59 -1.21 22.94
CA ILE A 478 -7.21 -1.48 21.65
C ILE A 478 -6.99 -0.27 20.73
N GLN A 479 -6.46 -0.52 19.55
CA GLN A 479 -6.35 0.44 18.45
C GLN A 479 -7.30 0.00 17.35
N PHE A 480 -8.01 0.98 16.79
CA PHE A 480 -8.88 0.80 15.65
C PHE A 480 -8.26 1.48 14.43
N PHE A 481 -8.32 0.78 13.30
CA PHE A 481 -7.89 1.25 12.01
C PHE A 481 -9.06 1.09 11.06
N GLU A 482 -9.63 2.23 10.66
CA GLU A 482 -10.76 2.27 9.74
C GLU A 482 -10.25 1.91 8.36
N ASN A 483 -10.83 0.90 7.75
CA ASN A 483 -10.67 0.73 6.33
C ASN A 483 -11.49 1.84 5.63
N THR A 484 -10.85 2.52 4.68
CA THR A 484 -11.47 3.66 3.97
C THR A 484 -11.71 3.37 2.50
N GLU A 485 -11.50 2.11 2.13
CA GLU A 485 -11.68 1.56 0.80
C GLU A 485 -12.61 0.36 0.98
N PHE A 486 -13.93 0.57 0.98
CA PHE A 486 -14.79 0.47 -0.21
C PHE A 486 -16.28 0.55 0.12
#